data_AF-A0A7J9CVH9-F1
#
_entry.id   AF-A0A7J9CVH9-F1
#
_cell.length_a   1.000
_cell.length_b   1.000
_cell.length_c   1.000
_cell.angle_alpha   90.00
_cell.angle_beta   90.00
_cell.angle_gamma   90.00
#
_symmetry.space_group_name_H-M   'P 1'
#
loop_
_entity.id
_entity.type
_entity.pdbx_description
1 polymer ?
#
loop_
_entity_poly.entity_id
_entity_poly.type
_entity_poly.pdbx_seq_one_letter_code
_entity_poly.pdbx_strand_id
1 'polypeptide(L)'
;MSRKKVKLAYITNDSARKTTYKRRTKSLVKKVHELTTLCGIEGFAVMNSPDFGSQVELRKLREENRQKELKEVMFESLSGKGKLQSLNAMDLDEVDLLVKQNLTDIDYRVRVLTKASHS
;
A
#
# COMPACT_ATOMS: atom_id res chain seq x y z
N MET A 1 5.80 32.58 17.18
CA MET A 1 4.40 32.79 16.72
C MET A 1 3.46 32.02 17.63
N SER A 2 2.61 32.71 18.38
CA SER A 2 1.60 32.09 19.26
C SER A 2 0.49 31.41 18.44
N ARG A 3 -0.04 30.29 18.96
CA ARG A 3 -1.05 29.49 18.27
C ARG A 3 -2.39 30.24 18.25
N LYS A 4 -2.86 30.63 17.06
CA LYS A 4 -4.18 31.24 16.89
C LYS A 4 -5.28 30.19 16.99
N LYS A 5 -6.38 30.55 17.68
CA LYS A 5 -7.61 29.74 17.71
C LYS A 5 -8.22 29.73 16.30
N VAL A 6 -8.66 28.55 15.86
CA VAL A 6 -9.24 28.33 14.52
C VAL A 6 -10.69 27.89 14.65
N LYS A 7 -11.54 28.32 13.71
CA LYS A 7 -12.94 27.85 13.59
C LYS A 7 -12.95 26.39 13.15
N LEU A 8 -13.79 25.56 13.79
CA LEU A 8 -13.99 24.16 13.42
C LEU A 8 -14.96 24.07 12.24
N ALA A 9 -14.49 24.46 11.05
CA ALA A 9 -15.23 24.41 9.79
C ALA A 9 -14.27 24.05 8.65
N TYR A 10 -14.81 23.78 7.46
CA TYR A 10 -14.00 23.54 6.27
C TYR A 10 -13.09 24.75 5.96
N ILE A 11 -11.81 24.48 5.69
CA ILE A 11 -10.83 25.52 5.37
C ILE A 11 -10.90 25.78 3.87
N THR A 12 -11.50 26.90 3.46
CA THR A 12 -11.67 27.25 2.04
C THR A 12 -10.35 27.47 1.31
N ASN A 13 -9.35 28.08 1.96
CA ASN A 13 -8.03 28.29 1.37
C ASN A 13 -7.26 26.97 1.21
N ASP A 14 -6.96 26.58 -0.02
CA ASP A 14 -6.32 25.31 -0.38
C ASP A 14 -4.92 25.13 0.22
N SER A 15 -4.08 26.17 0.18
CA SER A 15 -2.72 26.11 0.73
C SER A 15 -2.74 25.94 2.25
N ALA A 16 -3.61 26.70 2.93
CA ALA A 16 -3.82 26.58 4.36
C ALA A 16 -4.42 25.22 4.73
N ARG A 17 -5.37 24.71 3.94
CA ARG A 17 -5.99 23.39 4.12
C ARG A 17 -4.94 22.28 3.98
N LYS A 18 -4.13 22.29 2.92
CA LYS A 18 -3.05 21.32 2.65
C LYS A 18 -2.00 21.29 3.76
N THR A 19 -1.56 22.47 4.20
CA THR A 19 -0.56 22.59 5.28
C THR A 19 -1.13 22.12 6.62
N THR A 20 -2.39 22.45 6.89
CA THR A 20 -3.10 22.00 8.11
C THR A 20 -3.30 20.49 8.11
N TYR A 21 -3.71 19.91 6.99
CA TYR A 21 -3.87 18.46 6.82
C TYR A 21 -2.56 17.73 7.18
N LYS A 22 -1.45 18.07 6.50
CA LYS A 22 -0.13 17.45 6.77
C LYS A 22 0.28 17.54 8.24
N ARG A 23 0.11 18.70 8.87
CA ARG A 23 0.45 18.88 10.29
C ARG A 23 -0.46 18.08 11.22
N ARG A 24 -1.77 18.07 10.98
CA ARG A 24 -2.74 17.37 11.84
C ARG A 24 -2.65 15.86 11.68
N THR A 25 -2.49 15.35 10.46
CA THR A 25 -2.26 13.92 10.18
C THR A 25 -1.03 13.41 10.91
N LYS A 26 0.12 14.09 10.80
CA LYS A 26 1.35 13.71 11.53
C LYS A 26 1.11 13.69 13.05
N SER A 27 0.41 14.68 13.58
CA SER A 27 0.08 14.73 15.01
C SER A 27 -0.89 13.62 15.43
N LEU A 28 -1.86 13.28 14.58
CA LEU A 28 -2.86 12.24 14.86
C LEU A 28 -2.21 10.87 14.91
N VAL A 29 -1.37 10.52 13.93
CA VAL A 29 -0.61 9.26 13.92
C VAL A 29 0.24 9.13 15.19
N LYS A 30 0.91 10.21 15.61
CA LYS A 30 1.66 10.22 16.87
C LYS A 30 0.77 9.95 18.08
N LYS A 31 -0.41 10.56 18.13
CA LYS A 31 -1.36 10.39 19.24
C LYS A 31 -1.94 8.98 19.29
N VAL A 32 -2.22 8.38 18.13
CA VAL A 32 -2.64 6.98 18.04
C VAL A 32 -1.54 6.07 18.59
N HIS A 33 -0.30 6.27 18.16
CA HIS A 33 0.85 5.50 18.67
C HIS A 33 1.03 5.64 20.19
N GLU A 34 1.04 6.87 20.71
CA GLU A 34 1.12 7.15 22.15
C GLU A 34 -0.01 6.42 22.91
N LEU A 35 -1.24 6.46 22.38
CA LEU A 35 -2.40 5.84 23.01
C LEU A 35 -2.33 4.30 22.99
N THR A 36 -1.95 3.70 21.87
CA THR A 36 -1.77 2.24 21.77
C THR A 36 -0.69 1.75 22.72
N THR A 37 0.41 2.51 22.87
CA THR A 37 1.50 2.15 23.78
C THR A 37 1.13 2.33 25.25
N LEU A 38 0.50 3.45 25.61
CA LEU A 38 0.17 3.74 27.01
C LEU A 38 -0.96 2.86 27.55
N CYS A 39 -1.94 2.52 26.70
CA CYS A 39 -3.07 1.70 27.10
C CYS A 39 -2.86 0.20 26.85
N GLY A 40 -1.80 -0.19 26.14
CA GLY A 40 -1.55 -1.59 25.77
C GLY A 40 -2.65 -2.19 24.89
N ILE A 41 -3.25 -1.36 24.02
CA ILE A 41 -4.33 -1.78 23.13
C ILE A 41 -3.89 -1.68 21.66
N GLU A 42 -4.44 -2.55 20.82
CA GLU A 42 -4.34 -2.40 19.37
C GLU A 42 -5.24 -1.27 18.89
N GLY A 43 -4.72 -0.44 17.97
CA GLY A 43 -5.46 0.71 17.45
C GLY A 43 -4.90 1.16 16.10
N PHE A 44 -5.80 1.65 15.25
CA PHE A 44 -5.44 2.14 13.91
C PHE A 44 -6.24 3.40 13.56
N ALA A 45 -5.73 4.16 12.58
CA ALA A 45 -6.41 5.33 12.06
C ALA A 45 -6.44 5.31 10.52
N VAL A 46 -7.62 5.55 9.96
CA VAL A 46 -7.83 5.66 8.51
C VAL A 46 -8.02 7.13 8.16
N MET A 47 -7.18 7.65 7.27
CA MET A 47 -7.23 9.04 6.82
C MET A 47 -7.39 9.08 5.31
N ASN A 48 -8.50 9.65 4.84
CA ASN A 48 -8.73 9.86 3.42
C ASN A 48 -8.34 11.30 3.04
N SER A 49 -7.58 11.45 1.96
CA SER A 49 -7.36 12.75 1.33
C SER A 49 -7.18 12.57 -0.17
N PRO A 50 -8.27 12.76 -0.94
CA PRO A 50 -8.21 12.67 -2.38
C PRO A 50 -7.29 13.76 -3.00
N ASP A 51 -7.16 14.91 -2.33
CA ASP A 51 -6.55 16.12 -2.90
C ASP A 51 -5.04 16.28 -2.65
N PHE A 52 -4.42 15.43 -1.81
CA PHE A 52 -3.14 15.78 -1.19
C PHE A 52 -2.04 14.72 -1.31
N GLY A 53 -1.84 14.10 -2.48
CA GLY A 53 -0.58 13.42 -2.85
C GLY A 53 -0.12 12.22 -2.00
N SER A 54 -0.78 11.94 -0.87
CA SER A 54 -0.65 10.72 -0.07
C SER A 54 -1.17 9.49 -0.83
N GLN A 55 -1.73 9.68 -2.02
CA GLN A 55 -2.07 8.63 -2.96
C GLN A 55 -0.86 7.80 -3.38
N VAL A 56 0.36 8.35 -3.48
CA VAL A 56 1.50 7.54 -3.93
C VAL A 56 1.86 6.47 -2.90
N GLU A 57 1.93 6.84 -1.62
CA GLU A 57 2.27 5.91 -0.54
C GLU A 57 1.13 4.93 -0.26
N LEU A 58 -0.13 5.40 -0.29
CA LEU A 58 -1.31 4.52 -0.20
C LEU A 58 -1.46 3.59 -1.40
N ARG A 59 -1.12 4.04 -2.62
CA ARG A 59 -1.11 3.18 -3.82
C ARG A 59 -0.03 2.12 -3.71
N LYS A 60 1.19 2.49 -3.29
CA LYS A 60 2.27 1.52 -3.03
C LYS A 60 1.86 0.49 -1.98
N LEU A 61 1.30 0.93 -0.87
CA LEU A 61 0.87 0.02 0.19
C LEU A 61 -0.27 -0.91 -0.28
N ARG A 62 -1.22 -0.38 -1.08
CA ARG A 62 -2.28 -1.19 -1.70
C ARG A 62 -1.73 -2.22 -2.67
N GLU A 63 -0.78 -1.81 -3.51
CA GLU A 63 -0.09 -2.68 -4.45
C GLU A 63 0.67 -3.78 -3.71
N GLU A 64 1.45 -3.43 -2.69
CA GLU A 64 2.19 -4.39 -1.87
C GLU A 64 1.26 -5.38 -1.14
N ASN A 65 0.14 -4.89 -0.60
CA ASN A 65 -0.85 -5.74 0.05
C ASN A 65 -1.53 -6.68 -0.95
N ARG A 66 -1.88 -6.18 -2.14
CA ARG A 66 -2.50 -6.98 -3.21
C ARG A 66 -1.55 -8.02 -3.78
N GLN A 67 -0.27 -7.69 -3.94
CA GLN A 67 0.76 -8.66 -4.32
C GLN A 67 0.92 -9.78 -3.28
N LYS A 68 0.84 -9.47 -1.98
CA LYS A 68 0.86 -10.49 -0.92
C LYS A 68 -0.34 -11.41 -0.98
N GLU A 69 -1.55 -10.86 -1.11
CA GLU A 69 -2.79 -11.63 -1.27
C GLU A 69 -2.72 -12.55 -2.49
N LEU A 70 -2.32 -12.04 -3.65
CA LEU A 70 -2.17 -12.83 -4.87
C LEU A 70 -1.15 -13.97 -4.72
N LYS A 71 -0.02 -13.70 -4.05
CA LYS A 71 1.01 -14.71 -3.80
C LYS A 71 0.50 -15.83 -2.87
N GLU A 72 -0.26 -15.47 -1.85
CA GLU A 72 -0.87 -16.44 -0.93
C GLU A 72 -1.90 -17.32 -1.65
N VAL A 73 -2.77 -16.72 -2.46
CA VAL A 73 -3.75 -17.45 -3.29
C VAL A 73 -3.05 -18.39 -4.28
N MET A 74 -1.95 -17.94 -4.91
CA MET A 74 -1.16 -18.77 -5.83
C MET A 74 -0.52 -19.95 -5.10
N PHE A 75 0.02 -19.75 -3.90
CA PHE A 75 0.62 -20.82 -3.10
C PHE A 75 -0.41 -21.88 -2.67
N GLU A 76 -1.58 -21.45 -2.19
CA GLU A 76 -2.67 -22.37 -1.83
C GLU A 76 -3.19 -23.16 -3.04
N SER A 77 -3.20 -22.53 -4.21
CA SER A 77 -3.60 -23.19 -5.46
C SER A 77 -2.58 -24.27 -5.89
N LEU A 78 -1.29 -23.95 -5.85
CA LEU A 78 -0.21 -24.89 -6.20
C LEU A 78 -0.09 -26.07 -5.22
N SER A 79 -0.46 -25.85 -3.96
CA SER A 79 -0.48 -26.90 -2.94
C SER A 79 -1.75 -27.76 -2.98
N GLY A 80 -2.64 -27.54 -3.95
CA GLY A 80 -3.87 -28.32 -4.14
C GLY A 80 -4.97 -28.03 -3.13
N LYS A 81 -4.83 -26.94 -2.36
CA LYS A 81 -5.73 -26.54 -1.27
C LYS A 81 -6.68 -25.40 -1.65
N GLY A 82 -6.41 -24.69 -2.75
CA GLY A 82 -7.15 -23.48 -3.14
C GLY A 82 -8.50 -23.72 -3.84
N LYS A 83 -9.57 -23.11 -3.33
CA LYS A 83 -10.79 -22.82 -4.10
C LYS A 83 -10.62 -21.47 -4.81
N LEU A 84 -10.43 -21.48 -6.13
CA LEU A 84 -10.37 -20.27 -6.99
C LEU A 84 -11.71 -19.50 -7.09
N GLN A 85 -12.71 -19.87 -6.29
CA GLN A 85 -14.08 -19.34 -6.36
C GLN A 85 -14.18 -17.88 -5.89
N SER A 86 -13.15 -17.33 -5.25
CA SER A 86 -13.13 -15.94 -4.77
C SER A 86 -12.50 -14.93 -5.73
N LEU A 87 -11.85 -15.38 -6.82
CA LEU A 87 -11.20 -14.50 -7.79
C LEU A 87 -12.19 -14.06 -8.86
N ASN A 88 -12.30 -12.75 -9.07
CA ASN A 88 -13.04 -12.21 -10.21
C ASN A 88 -12.13 -12.04 -11.44
N ALA A 89 -12.72 -11.66 -12.57
CA ALA A 89 -11.97 -11.50 -13.83
C ALA A 89 -10.80 -10.50 -13.74
N MET A 90 -10.95 -9.41 -12.97
CA MET A 90 -9.87 -8.44 -12.78
C MET A 90 -8.70 -9.03 -11.97
N ASP A 91 -9.01 -9.87 -10.99
CA ASP A 91 -7.97 -10.56 -10.21
C ASP A 91 -7.18 -11.54 -11.09
N LEU A 92 -7.82 -12.20 -12.06
CA LEU A 92 -7.17 -13.12 -13.00
C LEU A 92 -6.28 -12.39 -14.01
N ASP A 93 -6.69 -11.22 -14.52
CA ASP A 93 -5.87 -10.40 -15.42
C ASP A 93 -4.58 -9.93 -14.74
N GLU A 94 -4.66 -9.59 -13.46
CA GLU A 94 -3.51 -9.15 -12.67
C GLU A 94 -2.54 -10.31 -12.36
N VAL A 95 -3.09 -11.52 -12.10
CA VAL A 95 -2.28 -12.75 -12.01
C VAL A 95 -1.57 -13.05 -13.32
N ASP A 96 -2.25 -12.94 -14.47
CA ASP A 96 -1.63 -13.14 -15.79
C ASP A 96 -0.46 -12.16 -16.01
N LEU A 97 -0.63 -10.90 -15.63
CA LEU A 97 0.40 -9.88 -15.75
C LEU A 97 1.61 -10.19 -14.84
N LEU A 98 1.37 -10.62 -13.60
CA LEU A 98 2.41 -11.02 -12.66
C LEU A 98 3.17 -12.27 -13.13
N VAL A 99 2.46 -13.27 -13.69
CA VAL A 99 3.06 -14.47 -14.27
C VAL A 99 3.96 -14.09 -15.44
N LYS A 100 3.49 -13.22 -16.35
CA LYS A 100 4.29 -12.73 -17.48
C LYS A 100 5.57 -12.00 -17.03
N GLN A 101 5.48 -11.16 -16.00
CA GLN A 101 6.66 -10.49 -15.44
C GLN A 101 7.66 -11.49 -14.86
N ASN A 102 7.20 -12.47 -14.08
CA ASN A 102 8.08 -13.50 -13.51
C ASN A 102 8.74 -14.35 -14.60
N LEU A 103 8.00 -14.73 -15.64
CA LEU A 103 8.58 -15.46 -16.78
C LEU A 103 9.66 -14.64 -17.48
N THR A 104 9.45 -13.33 -17.62
CA THR A 104 10.43 -12.41 -18.21
C THR A 104 11.68 -12.27 -17.33
N ASP A 105 11.52 -12.17 -16.00
CA ASP A 105 12.64 -12.12 -15.06
C ASP A 105 13.45 -13.42 -15.07
N ILE A 106 12.77 -14.57 -15.07
CA ILE A 106 13.41 -15.89 -15.14
C ILE A 106 14.21 -16.01 -16.44
N ASP A 107 13.62 -15.66 -17.58
CA ASP A 107 14.30 -15.70 -18.87
C ASP A 107 15.55 -14.79 -18.88
N TYR A 108 15.43 -13.57 -18.36
CA TYR A 108 16.56 -12.66 -18.22
C TYR A 108 17.69 -13.26 -17.37
N ARG A 109 17.34 -13.82 -16.20
CA ARG A 109 18.32 -14.44 -15.29
C ARG A 109 18.99 -15.65 -15.92
N VAL A 110 18.26 -16.49 -16.64
CA VAL A 110 18.82 -17.62 -17.40
C VAL A 110 19.81 -17.11 -18.43
N ARG A 111 19.49 -16.09 -19.23
CA ARG A 111 20.43 -15.52 -20.21
C ARG A 111 21.72 -14.99 -19.58
N VAL A 112 21.61 -14.30 -18.45
CA VAL A 112 22.78 -13.76 -17.74
C VAL A 112 23.68 -14.90 -17.27
N LEU A 113 23.10 -15.95 -16.66
CA LEU A 113 23.84 -17.11 -16.19
C LEU A 113 24.50 -17.88 -17.35
N THR A 114 23.80 -18.08 -18.47
CA THR A 114 24.36 -18.74 -19.65
C THR A 114 25.52 -17.96 -20.26
N LYS A 115 25.45 -16.62 -20.30
CA LYS A 115 26.58 -15.81 -20.79
C LYS A 115 27.80 -15.92 -19.89
N ALA A 116 27.60 -15.90 -18.57
CA ALA A 116 28.67 -16.03 -17.59
C ALA A 116 29.34 -17.41 -17.58
N SER A 117 28.67 -18.46 -18.05
CA SER A 117 29.25 -19.80 -18.15
C SER A 117 30.08 -20.06 -19.41
N HIS A 118 29.99 -19.18 -20.41
CA HIS A 118 30.72 -19.28 -21.69
C HIS A 118 31.89 -18.29 -21.79
N SER A 119 32.12 -17.51 -20.73
CA SER A 119 33.28 -16.63 -20.50
C SER A 119 34.22 -17.27 -19.49
#